data_AF-A0A966IT19-F1
#
_entry.id   AF-A0A966IT19-F1
#
_cell.length_a   1.000
_cell.length_b   1.000
_cell.length_c   1.000
_cell.angle_alpha   90.00
_cell.angle_beta   90.00
_cell.angle_gamma   90.00
#
_symmetry.space_group_name_H-M   'P 1'
#
loop_
_entity.id
_entity.type
_entity.pdbx_description
1 polymer ?
#
loop_
_entity_poly.entity_id
_entity_poly.type
_entity_poly.pdbx_seq_one_letter_code
_entity_poly.pdbx_strand_id
1 'polypeptide(L)'
;ACYVPGQRDEMKSPIPEGDEPGLIESAFFDPSNFSFPSGSHICEVEIDPETGHVKVEKYTAVDDFGRIVNPMIVEGQVHGGIAQGIGQALYENTEYDETGQLMTASYMDYTMPRADNFPEFNLGFTCTHATSNPLGVKGCGEAGAIASPPTVMNAVIDALGGQEISMPATAEKVWKACKAMKKSNAKAA
;
A
#
# COMPACT_ATOMS: atom_id res chain seq x y z
N ALA A 1 -10.03 -5.99 44.32
CA ALA A 1 -10.24 -5.75 45.76
C ALA A 1 -9.68 -6.93 46.55
N CYS A 2 -8.48 -6.79 47.11
CA CYS A 2 -7.89 -7.80 47.99
C CYS A 2 -8.23 -7.40 49.43
N TYR A 3 -9.25 -8.03 50.01
CA TYR A 3 -9.55 -7.87 51.44
C TYR A 3 -8.64 -8.79 52.24
N VAL A 4 -7.76 -8.20 53.06
CA VAL A 4 -6.95 -8.92 54.04
C VAL A 4 -7.78 -9.01 55.34
N PRO A 5 -7.79 -10.14 56.09
CA PRO A 5 -8.58 -10.25 57.30
C PRO A 5 -7.94 -9.43 58.44
N GLY A 6 -8.64 -8.41 58.94
CA GLY A 6 -8.24 -7.55 60.06
C GLY A 6 -9.44 -6.78 60.63
N GLN A 7 -9.34 -6.33 61.89
CA GLN A 7 -10.47 -5.75 62.64
C GLN A 7 -11.13 -4.56 61.93
N ARG A 8 -12.46 -4.53 62.03
CA ARG A 8 -13.40 -3.78 61.20
C ARG A 8 -13.29 -2.24 61.28
N ASP A 9 -12.48 -1.71 62.22
CA ASP A 9 -12.54 -0.29 62.63
C ASP A 9 -11.22 0.50 62.46
N GLU A 10 -10.13 -0.09 61.94
CA GLU A 10 -8.84 0.61 61.76
C GLU A 10 -8.31 0.64 60.31
N MET A 11 -9.15 0.29 59.32
CA MET A 11 -8.68 0.23 57.92
C MET A 11 -8.83 1.59 57.23
N LYS A 12 -7.86 2.49 57.42
CA LYS A 12 -7.72 3.68 56.57
C LYS A 12 -7.22 3.25 55.18
N SER A 13 -7.93 3.70 54.16
CA SER A 13 -7.49 3.56 52.76
C SER A 13 -6.07 4.14 52.61
N PRO A 14 -5.13 3.46 51.93
CA PRO A 14 -3.78 4.01 51.69
C PRO A 14 -3.78 5.16 50.66
N ILE A 15 -4.94 5.49 50.11
CA ILE A 15 -5.13 6.49 49.06
C ILE A 15 -5.37 7.85 49.72
N PRO A 16 -4.76 8.95 49.23
CA PRO A 16 -5.01 10.29 49.74
C PRO A 16 -6.50 10.62 49.85
N GLU A 17 -6.83 11.45 50.84
CA GLU A 17 -8.21 11.87 51.09
C GLU A 17 -8.73 12.69 49.89
N GLY A 18 -9.77 12.18 49.22
CA GLY A 18 -10.36 12.76 48.00
C GLY A 18 -10.16 11.94 46.73
N ASP A 19 -9.29 10.92 46.75
CA ASP A 19 -9.03 10.07 45.61
C ASP A 19 -9.97 8.86 45.56
N GLU A 20 -10.59 8.63 44.40
CA GLU A 20 -11.40 7.42 44.17
C GLU A 20 -10.50 6.20 43.89
N PRO A 21 -10.77 5.03 44.49
CA PRO A 21 -10.02 3.81 44.19
C PRO A 21 -10.19 3.37 42.73
N GLY A 22 -9.09 3.30 41.99
CA GLY A 22 -9.06 2.86 40.60
C GLY A 22 -8.01 3.65 39.81
N LEU A 23 -7.57 3.13 38.66
CA LEU A 23 -6.73 3.89 37.74
C LEU A 23 -7.30 3.70 36.34
N ILE A 24 -8.19 4.62 35.96
CA ILE A 24 -8.86 4.65 34.67
C ILE A 24 -8.77 6.09 34.17
N GLU A 25 -8.38 6.25 32.91
CA GLU A 25 -8.31 7.54 32.23
C GLU A 25 -8.96 7.40 30.85
N SER A 26 -9.62 8.46 30.40
CA SER A 26 -10.26 8.54 29.09
C SER A 26 -9.95 9.91 28.49
N ALA A 27 -9.44 9.91 27.26
CA ALA A 27 -9.18 11.11 26.48
C ALA A 27 -9.85 11.05 25.11
N PHE A 28 -10.19 12.22 24.58
CA PHE A 28 -10.61 12.39 23.19
C PHE A 28 -9.48 13.09 22.44
N PHE A 29 -9.12 12.55 21.27
CA PHE A 29 -8.07 13.11 20.43
C PHE A 29 -8.66 13.57 19.10
N ASP A 30 -8.63 14.88 18.87
CA ASP A 30 -8.92 15.50 17.58
C ASP A 30 -7.60 16.04 17.00
N PRO A 31 -7.09 15.45 15.90
CA PRO A 31 -5.79 15.84 15.35
C PRO A 31 -5.82 17.27 14.80
N SER A 32 -4.85 18.09 15.21
CA SER A 32 -4.75 19.48 14.75
C SER A 32 -4.42 19.64 13.26
N ASN A 33 -3.91 18.58 12.62
CA ASN A 33 -3.59 18.52 11.20
C ASN A 33 -3.50 17.05 10.72
N PHE A 34 -3.47 16.83 9.41
CA PHE A 34 -3.18 15.54 8.82
C PHE A 34 -1.71 15.12 9.04
N SER A 35 -1.46 13.81 8.90
CA SER A 35 -0.10 13.28 8.77
C SER A 35 0.27 13.14 7.30
N PHE A 36 1.48 13.52 6.93
CA PHE A 36 1.98 13.45 5.56
C PHE A 36 3.15 12.44 5.49
N PRO A 37 2.85 11.13 5.37
CA PRO A 37 3.87 10.16 5.02
C PRO A 37 4.36 10.43 3.59
N SER A 38 5.58 10.02 3.31
CA SER A 38 6.21 10.17 2.00
C SER A 38 7.03 8.94 1.69
N GLY A 39 7.14 8.57 0.43
CA GLY A 39 7.97 7.44 0.03
C GLY A 39 8.48 7.59 -1.40
N SER A 40 9.44 6.75 -1.75
CA SER A 40 9.97 6.61 -3.10
C SER A 40 9.94 5.14 -3.49
N HIS A 41 9.26 4.86 -4.61
CA HIS A 41 9.07 3.52 -5.14
C HIS A 41 9.73 3.44 -6.52
N ILE A 42 10.38 2.32 -6.80
CA ILE A 42 11.03 2.02 -8.06
C ILE A 42 10.63 0.62 -8.49
N CYS A 43 10.20 0.48 -9.74
CA CYS A 43 9.79 -0.78 -10.35
C CYS A 43 10.61 -1.01 -11.62
N GLU A 44 11.14 -2.21 -11.78
CA GLU A 44 11.77 -2.69 -13.02
C GLU A 44 10.85 -3.73 -13.64
N VAL A 45 10.52 -3.55 -14.92
CA VAL A 45 9.64 -4.47 -15.67
C VAL A 45 10.33 -4.99 -16.93
N GLU A 46 10.03 -6.23 -17.29
CA GLU A 46 10.37 -6.82 -18.59
C GLU A 46 9.07 -7.05 -19.37
N ILE A 47 9.07 -6.69 -20.67
CA ILE A 47 7.93 -6.85 -21.56
C ILE A 47 8.31 -7.77 -22.71
N ASP A 48 7.58 -8.88 -22.86
CA ASP A 48 7.66 -9.70 -24.07
C ASP A 48 6.86 -9.02 -25.20
N PRO A 49 7.51 -8.55 -26.28
CA PRO A 49 6.84 -7.80 -27.34
C PRO A 49 5.95 -8.66 -28.26
N GLU A 50 6.05 -9.99 -28.18
CA GLU A 50 5.23 -10.90 -28.97
C GLU A 50 3.95 -11.32 -28.27
N THR A 51 3.92 -11.32 -26.93
CA THR A 51 2.74 -11.65 -26.12
C THR A 51 2.14 -10.45 -25.39
N GLY A 52 2.92 -9.38 -25.20
CA GLY A 52 2.58 -8.25 -24.33
C GLY A 52 2.64 -8.58 -22.84
N HIS A 53 3.15 -9.75 -22.46
CA HIS A 53 3.29 -10.12 -21.06
C HIS A 53 4.28 -9.19 -20.36
N VAL A 54 3.83 -8.59 -19.25
CA VAL A 54 4.65 -7.74 -18.37
C VAL A 54 5.04 -8.56 -17.15
N LYS A 55 6.33 -8.70 -16.91
CA LYS A 55 6.89 -9.30 -15.70
C LYS A 55 7.53 -8.22 -14.83
N VAL A 56 7.16 -8.18 -13.55
CA VAL A 56 7.81 -7.31 -12.57
C VAL A 56 9.07 -8.02 -12.08
N GLU A 57 10.24 -7.53 -12.48
CA GLU A 57 11.52 -8.15 -12.14
C GLU A 57 12.00 -7.73 -10.74
N LYS A 58 11.84 -6.46 -10.41
CA LYS A 58 12.25 -5.91 -9.11
C LYS A 58 11.33 -4.80 -8.67
N TYR A 59 11.13 -4.73 -7.37
CA TYR A 59 10.39 -3.66 -6.74
C TYR A 59 11.10 -3.21 -5.47
N THR A 60 11.42 -1.92 -5.38
CA THR A 60 12.05 -1.30 -4.22
C THR A 60 11.19 -0.16 -3.70
N ALA A 61 10.89 -0.15 -2.41
CA ALA A 61 10.12 0.91 -1.76
C ALA A 61 10.87 1.44 -0.55
N VAL A 62 10.99 2.76 -0.44
CA VAL A 62 11.53 3.42 0.75
C VAL A 62 10.51 4.41 1.27
N ASP A 63 9.96 4.13 2.46
CA ASP A 63 8.87 4.91 3.05
C ASP A 63 9.28 5.65 4.34
N ASP A 64 8.67 6.80 4.57
CA ASP A 64 8.79 7.60 5.79
C ASP A 64 7.43 7.70 6.50
N PHE A 65 7.26 6.86 7.52
CA PHE A 65 6.08 6.85 8.38
C PHE A 65 6.30 7.58 9.71
N GLY A 66 7.33 8.43 9.80
CA GLY A 66 7.80 8.97 11.07
C GLY A 66 8.21 7.86 12.02
N ARG A 67 7.79 7.94 13.29
CA ARG A 67 8.08 6.88 14.26
C ARG A 67 7.30 5.62 13.94
N ILE A 68 8.00 4.54 13.60
CA ILE A 68 7.40 3.22 13.43
C ILE A 68 7.10 2.60 14.80
N VAL A 69 5.84 2.21 15.02
CA VAL A 69 5.39 1.54 16.26
C VAL A 69 5.76 0.06 16.24
N ASN A 70 5.46 -0.63 15.14
CA ASN A 70 5.76 -2.05 14.96
C ASN A 70 6.28 -2.30 13.52
N PRO A 71 7.58 -2.54 13.33
CA PRO A 71 8.17 -2.74 12.01
C PRO A 71 7.54 -3.91 11.23
N MET A 72 7.31 -5.05 11.87
CA MET A 72 6.73 -6.24 11.22
C MET A 72 5.33 -5.95 10.65
N ILE A 73 4.50 -5.19 11.37
CA ILE A 73 3.16 -4.83 10.87
C ILE A 73 3.27 -3.84 9.70
N VAL A 74 4.17 -2.86 9.80
CA VAL A 74 4.39 -1.87 8.73
C VAL A 74 4.90 -2.55 7.46
N GLU A 75 5.87 -3.46 7.57
CA GLU A 75 6.35 -4.27 6.43
C GLU A 75 5.21 -5.05 5.78
N GLY A 76 4.34 -5.69 6.59
CA GLY A 76 3.15 -6.40 6.09
C GLY A 76 2.15 -5.48 5.37
N GLN A 77 1.93 -4.26 5.87
CA GLN A 77 1.08 -3.26 5.20
C GLN A 77 1.66 -2.84 3.86
N VAL A 78 2.97 -2.56 3.81
CA VAL A 78 3.65 -2.16 2.57
C VAL A 78 3.62 -3.30 1.54
N HIS A 79 3.86 -4.55 1.96
CA HIS A 79 3.72 -5.72 1.08
C HIS A 79 2.31 -5.83 0.49
N GLY A 80 1.28 -5.74 1.34
CA GLY A 80 -0.11 -5.82 0.90
C GLY A 80 -0.48 -4.70 -0.08
N GLY A 81 -0.10 -3.46 0.24
CA GLY A 81 -0.37 -2.31 -0.61
C GLY A 81 0.37 -2.37 -1.96
N ILE A 82 1.64 -2.78 -1.97
CA ILE A 82 2.39 -2.96 -3.22
C ILE A 82 1.72 -4.02 -4.11
N ALA A 83 1.34 -5.16 -3.53
CA ALA A 83 0.68 -6.24 -4.25
C ALA A 83 -0.67 -5.81 -4.85
N GLN A 84 -1.49 -5.07 -4.08
CA GLN A 84 -2.73 -4.47 -4.57
C GLN A 84 -2.48 -3.48 -5.71
N GLY A 85 -1.45 -2.64 -5.58
CA GLY A 85 -1.16 -1.64 -6.61
C GLY A 85 -0.61 -2.23 -7.92
N ILE A 86 0.23 -3.27 -7.83
CA ILE A 86 0.64 -4.05 -9.01
C ILE A 86 -0.59 -4.74 -9.63
N GLY A 87 -1.46 -5.28 -8.78
CA GLY A 87 -2.75 -5.86 -9.16
C GLY A 87 -3.59 -4.93 -10.01
N GLN A 88 -3.88 -3.75 -9.48
CA GLN A 88 -4.61 -2.70 -10.18
C GLN A 88 -3.90 -2.25 -11.47
N ALA A 89 -2.57 -2.16 -11.45
CA ALA A 89 -1.80 -1.70 -12.61
C ALA A 89 -1.85 -2.68 -13.79
N LEU A 90 -1.80 -3.99 -13.54
CA LEU A 90 -1.55 -4.99 -14.59
C LEU A 90 -2.71 -5.96 -14.83
N TYR A 91 -3.54 -6.23 -13.82
CA TYR A 91 -4.41 -7.41 -13.82
C TYR A 91 -5.89 -7.09 -13.53
N GLU A 92 -6.15 -6.36 -12.45
CA GLU A 92 -7.49 -6.16 -11.92
C GLU A 92 -8.28 -5.16 -12.78
N ASN A 93 -9.48 -5.55 -13.23
CA ASN A 93 -10.38 -4.69 -13.98
C ASN A 93 -11.85 -4.97 -13.61
N THR A 94 -12.62 -3.91 -13.41
CA THR A 94 -14.07 -4.01 -13.23
C THR A 94 -14.75 -3.59 -14.53
N GLU A 95 -15.31 -4.55 -15.26
CA GLU A 95 -15.95 -4.29 -16.55
C GLU A 95 -17.47 -4.47 -16.48
N TYR A 96 -18.18 -3.48 -17.00
CA TYR A 96 -19.62 -3.50 -17.18
C TYR A 96 -19.95 -3.53 -18.68
N ASP A 97 -20.95 -4.31 -19.06
CA ASP A 97 -21.47 -4.29 -20.43
C ASP A 97 -22.38 -3.07 -20.69
N GLU A 98 -22.88 -2.94 -21.92
CA GLU A 98 -23.77 -1.83 -22.33
C GLU A 98 -25.10 -1.80 -21.56
N THR A 99 -25.48 -2.89 -20.91
CA THR A 99 -26.70 -2.99 -20.08
C THR A 99 -26.46 -2.62 -18.62
N GLY A 100 -25.19 -2.41 -18.23
CA GLY A 100 -24.78 -2.17 -16.85
C GLY A 100 -24.60 -3.47 -16.05
N GLN A 101 -24.52 -4.63 -16.70
CA GLN A 101 -24.22 -5.89 -16.03
C GLN A 101 -22.71 -5.98 -15.75
N LEU A 102 -22.34 -6.31 -14.51
CA LEU A 102 -20.95 -6.57 -14.14
C LEU A 102 -20.49 -7.91 -14.77
N MET A 103 -19.51 -7.83 -15.66
CA MET A 103 -18.96 -8.98 -16.39
C MET A 103 -17.85 -9.67 -15.60
N THR A 104 -17.08 -8.91 -14.83
CA THR A 104 -15.96 -9.42 -14.03
C THR A 104 -16.39 -9.74 -12.59
N ALA A 105 -17.52 -10.45 -12.43
CA ALA A 105 -18.15 -10.71 -11.12
C ALA A 105 -17.58 -11.94 -10.38
N SER A 106 -16.52 -12.56 -10.89
CA SER A 106 -15.89 -13.75 -10.33
C SER A 106 -14.37 -13.70 -10.52
N TYR A 107 -13.60 -14.46 -9.74
CA TYR A 107 -12.14 -14.59 -9.93
C TYR A 107 -11.73 -15.37 -11.19
N MET A 108 -12.69 -15.88 -11.97
CA MET A 108 -12.40 -16.40 -13.32
C MET A 108 -12.19 -15.26 -14.32
N ASP A 109 -12.80 -14.10 -14.06
CA ASP A 109 -12.86 -12.95 -14.97
C ASP A 109 -12.10 -11.75 -14.38
N TYR A 110 -12.23 -11.53 -13.08
CA TYR A 110 -11.44 -10.58 -12.31
C TYR A 110 -10.10 -11.23 -11.92
N THR A 111 -9.03 -10.82 -12.58
CA THR A 111 -7.72 -11.46 -12.41
C THR A 111 -7.09 -11.04 -11.08
N MET A 112 -7.35 -11.81 -10.02
CA MET A 112 -6.67 -11.65 -8.75
C MET A 112 -5.18 -12.00 -8.88
N PRO A 113 -4.28 -11.10 -8.45
CA PRO A 113 -2.85 -11.40 -8.44
C PRO A 113 -2.50 -12.60 -7.58
N ARG A 114 -1.50 -13.37 -8.02
CA ARG A 114 -0.98 -14.57 -7.37
C ARG A 114 0.45 -14.35 -6.90
N ALA A 115 0.92 -15.21 -6.00
CA ALA A 115 2.25 -15.09 -5.40
C ALA A 115 3.38 -15.08 -6.44
N ASP A 116 3.23 -15.81 -7.54
CA ASP A 116 4.21 -15.87 -8.65
C ASP A 116 4.15 -14.67 -9.60
N ASN A 117 3.22 -13.73 -9.40
CA ASN A 117 3.19 -12.45 -10.13
C ASN A 117 4.12 -11.40 -9.51
N PHE A 118 4.71 -11.67 -8.34
CA PHE A 118 5.49 -10.70 -7.59
C PHE A 118 6.94 -11.17 -7.41
N PRO A 119 7.92 -10.26 -7.52
CA PRO A 119 9.25 -10.51 -6.99
C PRO A 119 9.24 -10.40 -5.45
N GLU A 120 10.37 -10.72 -4.83
CA GLU A 120 10.62 -10.26 -3.47
C GLU A 120 10.73 -8.72 -3.45
N PHE A 121 10.05 -8.09 -2.49
CA PHE A 121 10.06 -6.64 -2.34
C PHE A 121 11.23 -6.18 -1.48
N ASN A 122 12.01 -5.24 -1.99
CA ASN A 122 13.08 -4.60 -1.22
C ASN A 122 12.53 -3.37 -0.49
N LEU A 123 12.32 -3.47 0.82
CA LEU A 123 11.78 -2.38 1.62
C LEU A 123 12.87 -1.65 2.41
N GLY A 124 12.75 -0.33 2.49
CA GLY A 124 13.52 0.52 3.38
C GLY A 124 12.63 1.53 4.09
N PHE A 125 13.10 2.05 5.22
CA PHE A 125 12.36 3.04 5.98
C PHE A 125 13.25 4.19 6.43
N THR A 126 12.76 5.42 6.29
CA THR A 126 13.35 6.61 6.92
C THR A 126 12.41 7.13 8.00
N CYS A 127 12.92 8.03 8.85
CA CYS A 127 12.17 8.50 10.01
C CYS A 127 12.22 10.03 10.10
N THR A 128 11.14 10.67 9.68
CA THR A 128 10.88 12.10 9.88
C THR A 128 9.67 12.25 10.79
N HIS A 129 9.89 12.58 12.07
CA HIS A 129 8.82 12.62 13.06
C HIS A 129 7.70 13.61 12.68
N ALA A 130 6.45 13.19 12.88
CA ALA A 130 5.31 14.09 12.78
C ALA A 130 5.34 15.14 13.91
N THR A 131 5.14 16.41 13.57
CA THR A 131 5.05 17.50 14.57
C THR A 131 3.65 17.65 15.16
N SER A 132 2.63 17.14 14.47
CA SER A 132 1.21 17.21 14.87
C SER A 132 0.74 16.02 15.74
N ASN A 133 1.58 14.98 15.88
CA ASN A 133 1.25 13.79 16.67
C ASN A 133 2.21 13.66 17.87
N PRO A 134 1.73 13.54 19.12
CA PRO A 134 2.58 13.43 20.30
C PRO A 134 3.57 12.26 20.27
N LEU A 135 3.24 11.18 19.56
CA LEU A 135 4.10 10.01 19.40
C LEU A 135 5.07 10.12 18.21
N GLY A 136 4.94 11.16 17.38
CA GLY A 136 5.74 11.37 16.17
C GLY A 136 5.43 10.40 15.03
N VAL A 137 4.31 9.69 15.11
CA VAL A 137 3.87 8.66 14.14
C VAL A 137 3.10 9.29 12.97
N LYS A 138 3.15 8.65 11.79
CA LYS A 138 2.30 8.96 10.62
C LYS A 138 1.52 7.70 10.19
N GLY A 139 0.48 7.89 9.38
CA GLY A 139 -0.24 6.77 8.75
C GLY A 139 0.63 6.03 7.72
N CYS A 140 0.43 4.70 7.62
CA CYS A 140 1.17 3.84 6.67
C CYS A 140 0.28 2.94 5.79
N GLY A 141 -0.96 2.68 6.19
CA GLY A 141 -1.76 1.58 5.62
C GLY A 141 -2.03 1.65 4.11
N GLU A 142 -2.15 2.85 3.56
CA GLU A 142 -2.49 3.04 2.14
C GLU A 142 -1.25 3.36 1.27
N ALA A 143 -0.08 3.54 1.88
CA ALA A 143 1.10 4.07 1.19
C ALA A 143 1.52 3.20 -0.01
N GLY A 144 1.59 1.88 0.19
CA GLY A 144 1.90 0.93 -0.88
C GLY A 144 0.88 0.95 -2.01
N ALA A 145 -0.42 1.03 -1.69
CA ALA A 145 -1.49 1.03 -2.68
C ALA A 145 -1.58 2.35 -3.46
N ILE A 146 -1.15 3.47 -2.86
CA ILE A 146 -1.09 4.78 -3.52
C ILE A 146 0.11 4.87 -4.47
N ALA A 147 1.29 4.49 -3.99
CA ALA A 147 2.54 4.66 -4.74
C ALA A 147 2.74 3.58 -5.81
N SER A 148 2.21 2.37 -5.61
CA SER A 148 2.49 1.23 -6.48
C SER A 148 1.90 1.33 -7.89
N PRO A 149 0.61 1.66 -8.10
CA PRO A 149 0.03 1.78 -9.44
C PRO A 149 0.81 2.73 -10.36
N PRO A 150 1.10 3.99 -9.99
CA PRO A 150 1.85 4.89 -10.87
C PRO A 150 3.29 4.42 -11.07
N THR A 151 3.93 3.80 -10.07
CA THR A 151 5.30 3.27 -10.21
C THR A 151 5.37 2.19 -11.28
N VAL A 152 4.43 1.24 -11.27
CA VAL A 152 4.37 0.15 -12.26
C VAL A 152 3.98 0.69 -13.63
N MET A 153 2.97 1.56 -13.71
CA MET A 153 2.54 2.15 -14.98
C MET A 153 3.65 2.98 -15.64
N ASN A 154 4.40 3.76 -14.85
CA ASN A 154 5.54 4.53 -15.37
C ASN A 154 6.64 3.60 -15.89
N ALA A 155 6.94 2.49 -15.22
CA ALA A 155 7.91 1.50 -15.69
C ALA A 155 7.46 0.84 -17.02
N VAL A 156 6.16 0.54 -17.15
CA VAL A 156 5.59 0.02 -18.41
C VAL A 156 5.67 1.06 -19.53
N ILE A 157 5.30 2.31 -19.26
CA ILE A 157 5.36 3.40 -20.24
C ILE A 157 6.80 3.66 -20.69
N ASP A 158 7.76 3.64 -19.76
CA ASP A 158 9.20 3.77 -20.06
C ASP A 158 9.69 2.64 -20.97
N ALA A 159 9.35 1.38 -20.64
CA ALA A 159 9.67 0.21 -21.47
C ALA A 159 9.01 0.28 -22.87
N LEU A 160 7.88 0.98 -23.00
CA LEU A 160 7.20 1.27 -24.26
C LEU A 160 7.67 2.57 -24.93
N GLY A 161 8.84 3.10 -24.55
CA GLY A 161 9.44 4.28 -25.17
C GLY A 161 8.63 5.57 -24.98
N GLY A 162 7.90 5.68 -23.86
CA GLY A 162 7.07 6.83 -23.53
C GLY A 162 5.66 6.79 -24.12
N GLN A 163 5.24 5.69 -24.74
CA GLN A 163 3.87 5.55 -25.23
C GLN A 163 2.89 5.39 -24.05
N GLU A 164 1.96 6.33 -23.92
CA GLU A 164 0.91 6.26 -22.90
C GLU A 164 -0.04 5.07 -23.10
N ILE A 165 -0.40 4.42 -22.00
CA ILE A 165 -1.31 3.28 -21.94
C ILE A 165 -2.20 3.42 -20.70
N SER A 166 -3.49 3.13 -20.82
CA SER A 166 -4.42 3.19 -19.70
C SER A 166 -4.35 1.94 -18.84
N MET A 167 -4.43 2.14 -17.53
CA MET A 167 -4.58 1.07 -16.54
C MET A 167 -5.94 0.34 -16.72
N PRO A 168 -6.00 -0.99 -16.46
CA PRO A 168 -4.86 -1.88 -16.31
C PRO A 168 -4.12 -2.06 -17.65
N ALA A 169 -2.79 -2.14 -17.59
CA ALA A 169 -1.92 -2.44 -18.72
C ALA A 169 -1.95 -3.94 -19.05
N THR A 170 -3.12 -4.40 -19.50
CA THR A 170 -3.32 -5.80 -19.89
C THR A 170 -2.38 -6.21 -21.02
N ALA A 171 -2.06 -7.51 -21.09
CA ALA A 171 -1.16 -8.03 -22.12
C ALA A 171 -1.61 -7.65 -23.54
N GLU A 172 -2.92 -7.64 -23.81
CA GLU A 172 -3.45 -7.22 -25.10
C GLU A 172 -3.12 -5.74 -25.42
N LYS A 173 -3.32 -4.83 -24.45
CA LYS A 173 -3.02 -3.40 -24.65
C LYS A 173 -1.52 -3.17 -24.84
N VAL A 174 -0.69 -3.83 -24.02
CA VAL A 174 0.78 -3.74 -24.10
C VAL A 174 1.28 -4.32 -25.42
N TRP A 175 0.74 -5.44 -25.87
CA TRP A 175 1.05 -6.05 -27.17
C TRP A 175 0.70 -5.11 -28.33
N LYS A 176 -0.48 -4.50 -28.31
CA LYS A 176 -0.88 -3.48 -29.31
C LYS A 176 0.10 -2.31 -29.34
N ALA A 177 0.54 -1.83 -28.17
CA ALA A 177 1.55 -0.78 -28.07
C ALA A 177 2.90 -1.20 -28.66
N CYS A 178 3.40 -2.40 -28.31
CA CYS A 178 4.64 -2.95 -28.87
C CYS A 178 4.59 -3.05 -30.41
N LYS A 179 3.47 -3.52 -30.97
CA LYS A 179 3.30 -3.61 -32.43
C LYS A 179 3.22 -2.22 -33.09
N ALA A 180 2.62 -1.23 -32.43
CA ALA A 180 2.59 0.14 -32.92
C ALA A 180 4.00 0.76 -32.96
N MET A 181 4.80 0.57 -31.91
CA MET A 181 6.20 1.02 -31.86
C MET A 181 7.05 0.40 -32.97
N LYS A 182 6.96 -0.93 -33.18
CA LYS A 182 7.70 -1.61 -34.26
C LYS A 182 7.40 -1.01 -35.64
N LYS A 183 6.14 -0.65 -35.91
CA LYS A 183 5.73 0.01 -37.17
C LYS A 183 6.29 1.43 -37.29
N SER A 184 6.38 2.18 -36.19
CA SER A 184 6.98 3.52 -36.17
C SER A 184 8.47 3.46 -36.49
N ASN A 185 9.20 2.56 -35.81
CA ASN A 185 10.65 2.39 -36.02
C ASN A 185 10.97 1.89 -37.43
N ALA A 186 10.14 1.01 -38.01
CA ALA A 186 10.30 0.55 -39.40
C ALA A 186 9.98 1.62 -40.46
N LYS A 187 9.24 2.70 -40.11
CA LYS A 187 9.01 3.85 -40.99
C LYS A 187 10.08 4.92 -40.88
N ALA A 188 10.79 4.97 -39.75
CA ALA A 188 11.86 5.93 -39.48
C ALA A 188 13.24 5.45 -39.99
N ALA A 189 13.41 4.15 -40.23
CA ALA A 189 14.57 3.53 -40.87
C ALA A 189 14.41 3.46 -42.39
#